data_AF-A0A9Q4NRW1-F1
#
_entry.id   AF-A0A9Q4NRW1-F1
#
_cell.length_a   1.000
_cell.length_b   1.000
_cell.length_c   1.000
_cell.angle_alpha   90.00
_cell.angle_beta   90.00
_cell.angle_gamma   90.00
#
_symmetry.space_group_name_H-M   'P 1'
#
loop_
_entity.id
_entity.type
_entity.pdbx_description
1 polymer ?
#
loop_
_entity_poly.entity_id
_entity_poly.type
_entity_poly.pdbx_seq_one_letter_code
_entity_poly.pdbx_strand_id
1 'polypeptide(L)'
;MHYMVTPNDTINVTNGFGLRHPKKVSTLLEAAAALDQANTEAPGWDGVLDPKKVASVVRANAEHTVTTGQALTDASNQARQKIAYAVTEAVTENLDEYLDQLEERFRNAAEEYTKAAQELPREFNSEDVTRWEPGVFDAYARAKQANGTIEATKQWLLNLGRVVRTEKFDPRHSSEFLVLSPEALEGYVSIQTANGSTTDPALRAVNPVRLKAVKDGIPLSVSLPSEVKESIKQFESQRQALSQQESIELRNRAKAY
;
A
#
# COMPACT_ATOMS: atom_id res chain seq x y z
N MET A 1 7.50 8.87 -13.59
CA MET A 1 7.40 10.02 -12.66
C MET A 1 8.06 9.61 -11.35
N HIS A 2 9.20 10.20 -10.98
CA HIS A 2 9.81 9.96 -9.66
C HIS A 2 9.06 10.78 -8.62
N TYR A 3 8.22 10.15 -7.81
CA TYR A 3 7.68 10.80 -6.62
C TYR A 3 8.82 11.04 -5.64
N MET A 4 9.14 12.31 -5.39
CA MET A 4 10.07 12.71 -4.35
C MET A 4 9.37 12.50 -3.02
N VAL A 5 9.82 11.52 -2.23
CA VAL A 5 9.29 11.27 -0.88
C VAL A 5 9.72 12.41 0.03
N THR A 6 8.75 13.18 0.52
CA THR A 6 8.99 14.25 1.50
C THR A 6 8.82 13.73 2.94
N PRO A 7 9.33 14.45 3.95
CA PRO A 7 9.06 14.12 5.36
C PRO A 7 7.57 14.02 5.69
N ASN A 8 6.76 14.91 5.11
CA ASN A 8 5.30 14.87 5.24
C ASN A 8 4.71 13.60 4.63
N ASP A 9 5.18 13.18 3.46
CA ASP A 9 4.73 11.93 2.86
C ASP A 9 5.02 10.74 3.78
N THR A 10 6.23 10.64 4.34
CA THR A 10 6.59 9.55 5.26
C THR A 10 5.65 9.49 6.47
N ILE A 11 5.42 10.64 7.12
CA ILE A 11 4.56 10.73 8.32
C ILE A 11 3.11 10.38 7.95
N ASN A 12 2.56 11.00 6.89
CA ASN A 12 1.18 10.82 6.48
C ASN A 12 0.90 9.38 6.01
N VAL A 13 1.82 8.80 5.23
CA VAL A 13 1.69 7.42 4.76
C VAL A 13 1.75 6.45 5.93
N THR A 14 2.69 6.64 6.87
CA THR A 14 2.79 5.79 8.06
C THR A 14 1.51 5.89 8.89
N ASN A 15 1.03 7.10 9.18
CA ASN A 15 -0.22 7.30 9.91
C ASN A 15 -1.44 6.66 9.22
N GLY A 16 -1.40 6.57 7.89
CA GLY A 16 -2.44 5.95 7.06
C GLY A 16 -2.35 4.43 6.91
N PHE A 17 -1.44 3.73 7.61
CA PHE A 17 -1.29 2.28 7.47
C PHE A 17 -2.53 1.48 7.90
N GLY A 18 -3.39 2.01 8.77
CA GLY A 18 -4.60 1.29 9.23
C GLY A 18 -4.30 0.01 10.03
N LEU A 19 -3.08 -0.08 10.57
CA LEU A 19 -2.59 -1.14 11.44
C LEU A 19 -2.28 -0.58 12.82
N ARG A 20 -2.11 -1.45 13.82
CA ARG A 20 -1.68 -0.98 15.14
C ARG A 20 -0.20 -0.66 15.07
N HIS A 21 0.14 0.59 15.36
CA HIS A 21 1.52 1.05 15.39
C HIS A 21 2.24 0.56 16.65
N PRO A 22 3.47 0.04 16.52
CA PRO A 22 4.36 -0.15 17.65
C PRO A 22 4.51 1.15 18.44
N LYS A 23 4.76 1.05 19.74
CA LYS A 23 4.79 2.21 20.65
C LYS A 23 5.75 3.30 20.16
N LYS A 24 6.95 2.92 19.70
CA LYS A 24 7.96 3.84 19.18
C LYS A 24 7.44 4.65 17.97
N VAL A 25 6.76 3.99 17.04
CA VAL A 25 6.17 4.64 15.86
C VAL A 25 5.06 5.59 16.31
N SER A 26 4.16 5.15 17.19
CA SER A 26 3.06 5.98 17.71
C SER A 26 3.57 7.27 18.36
N THR A 27 4.56 7.19 19.24
CA THR A 27 5.17 8.36 19.89
C THR A 27 5.78 9.34 18.89
N LEU A 28 6.40 8.85 17.81
CA LEU A 28 6.96 9.72 16.78
C LEU A 28 5.89 10.41 15.94
N LEU A 29 4.78 9.72 15.65
CA LEU A 29 3.62 10.32 14.97
C LEU A 29 2.93 11.38 15.85
N GLU A 30 2.81 11.13 17.15
CA GLU A 30 2.33 12.13 18.12
C GLU A 30 3.25 13.35 18.17
N ALA A 31 4.57 13.15 18.15
CA ALA A 31 5.53 14.25 18.09
C ALA A 31 5.41 15.06 16.79
N ALA A 32 5.14 14.42 15.66
CA ALA A 32 4.86 15.11 14.40
C ALA A 32 3.58 15.96 14.48
N ALA A 33 2.51 15.41 15.05
CA ALA A 33 1.25 16.13 15.24
C ALA A 33 1.40 17.34 16.18
N ALA A 34 2.17 17.18 17.28
CA ALA A 34 2.49 18.28 18.18
C ALA A 34 3.32 19.38 17.49
N LEU A 35 4.25 19.01 16.62
CA LEU A 35 5.03 19.95 15.80
C LEU A 35 4.13 20.72 14.82
N ASP A 36 3.11 20.09 14.24
CA ASP A 36 2.14 20.76 13.36
C ASP A 36 1.31 21.80 14.13
N GLN A 37 0.84 21.45 15.33
CA GLN A 37 0.07 22.35 16.20
C GLN A 37 0.88 23.55 16.68
N ALA A 38 2.16 23.33 17.03
CA ALA A 38 3.06 24.41 17.46
C ALA A 38 3.27 25.50 16.40
N ASN A 39 3.01 25.20 15.12
CA ASN A 39 3.17 26.12 14.00
C ASN A 39 1.89 26.87 13.60
N THR A 40 0.72 26.55 14.19
CA THR A 40 -0.57 27.04 13.68
C THR A 40 -1.28 28.09 14.55
N GLU A 41 -0.99 28.18 15.85
CA GLU A 41 -1.76 29.05 16.74
C GLU A 41 -1.01 30.34 17.11
N ALA A 42 -1.43 31.44 16.48
CA ALA A 42 -1.14 32.78 17.01
C ALA A 42 -1.95 32.98 18.30
N PRO A 43 -1.34 33.43 19.40
CA PRO A 43 -2.09 33.73 20.61
C PRO A 43 -3.13 34.81 20.32
N GLY A 44 -4.39 34.56 20.72
CA GLY A 44 -5.47 35.52 20.55
C GLY A 44 -5.23 36.81 21.33
N TRP A 45 -5.92 37.89 20.93
CA TRP A 45 -5.92 39.16 21.66
C TRP A 45 -7.01 39.22 22.76
N ASP A 46 -7.65 38.09 23.04
CA ASP A 46 -8.71 37.99 24.04
C ASP A 46 -8.19 38.34 25.44
N GLY A 47 -8.78 39.37 26.05
CA GLY A 47 -8.35 39.91 27.34
C GLY A 47 -7.34 41.07 27.26
N VAL A 48 -7.01 41.58 26.07
CA VAL A 48 -6.18 42.80 25.94
C VAL A 48 -6.84 44.03 26.57
N LEU A 49 -8.17 44.05 26.66
CA LEU A 49 -8.95 45.10 27.32
C LEU A 49 -9.17 44.85 28.83
N ASP A 50 -8.76 43.69 29.34
CA ASP A 50 -8.80 43.37 30.78
C ASP A 50 -7.46 43.79 31.43
N PRO A 51 -7.47 44.77 32.36
CA PRO A 51 -6.24 45.25 33.01
C PRO A 51 -5.44 44.16 33.72
N LYS A 52 -6.09 43.04 34.11
CA LYS A 52 -5.42 41.91 34.76
C LYS A 52 -4.77 40.94 33.76
N LYS A 53 -5.15 40.99 32.48
CA LYS A 53 -4.69 40.05 31.43
C LYS A 53 -3.89 40.72 30.31
N VAL A 54 -3.98 42.05 30.17
CA VAL A 54 -3.30 42.79 29.09
C VAL A 54 -1.79 42.51 29.03
N ALA A 55 -1.11 42.48 30.18
CA ALA A 55 0.32 42.23 30.22
C ALA A 55 0.70 40.81 29.76
N SER A 56 -0.11 39.79 30.10
CA SER A 56 0.13 38.41 29.64
C SER A 56 -0.21 38.23 28.17
N VAL A 57 -1.28 38.87 27.67
CA VAL A 57 -1.68 38.82 26.25
C VAL A 57 -0.63 39.49 25.35
N VAL A 58 -0.13 40.65 25.75
CA VAL A 58 0.95 41.36 25.03
C VAL A 58 2.25 40.55 25.06
N ARG A 59 2.61 39.93 26.20
CA ARG A 59 3.82 39.10 26.30
C ARG A 59 3.73 37.86 25.40
N ALA A 60 2.62 37.14 25.41
CA ALA A 60 2.41 35.98 24.54
C ALA A 60 2.47 36.34 23.06
N ASN A 61 1.87 37.46 22.65
CA ASN A 61 1.94 37.96 21.28
C ASN A 61 3.35 38.46 20.88
N ALA A 62 4.09 39.08 21.80
CA ALA A 62 5.47 39.50 21.58
C ALA A 62 6.41 38.28 21.44
N GLU A 63 6.28 37.28 22.31
CA GLU A 63 7.01 36.01 22.21
C GLU A 63 6.69 35.32 20.89
N HIS A 64 5.42 35.21 20.51
CA HIS A 64 5.01 34.67 19.22
C HIS A 64 5.62 35.45 18.04
N THR A 65 5.57 36.79 18.06
CA THR A 65 6.15 37.63 16.99
C THR A 65 7.66 37.45 16.86
N VAL A 66 8.39 37.30 17.97
CA VAL A 66 9.85 37.10 17.97
C VAL A 66 10.24 35.68 17.58
N THR A 67 9.38 34.70 17.87
CA THR A 67 9.61 33.28 17.59
C THR A 67 9.01 32.80 16.27
N THR A 68 8.28 33.64 15.53
CA THR A 68 7.68 33.31 14.23
C THR A 68 8.50 33.83 13.06
N GLY A 69 8.20 33.32 11.85
CA GLY A 69 8.88 33.70 10.61
C GLY A 69 9.82 32.61 10.08
N GLN A 70 10.75 32.98 9.20
CA GLN A 70 11.57 32.02 8.46
C GLN A 70 12.35 31.06 9.36
N ALA A 71 12.91 31.55 10.48
CA ALA A 71 13.69 30.74 11.41
C ALA A 71 12.86 29.62 12.07
N LEU A 72 11.59 29.90 12.42
CA LEU A 72 10.67 28.88 12.94
C LEU A 72 10.30 27.85 11.89
N THR A 73 10.01 28.32 10.67
CA THR A 73 9.73 27.44 9.54
C THR A 73 10.91 26.51 9.27
N ASP A 74 12.14 27.04 9.27
CA ASP A 74 13.36 26.26 9.07
C ASP A 74 13.58 25.25 10.20
N ALA A 75 13.44 25.67 11.46
CA ALA A 75 13.54 24.78 12.62
C ALA A 75 12.48 23.67 12.58
N SER A 76 11.25 24.01 12.22
CA SER A 76 10.15 23.05 12.07
C SER A 76 10.37 22.07 10.93
N ASN A 77 10.90 22.54 9.79
CA ASN A 77 11.27 21.66 8.68
C ASN A 77 12.39 20.69 9.08
N GLN A 78 13.39 21.17 9.83
CA GLN A 78 14.46 20.32 10.37
C GLN A 78 13.93 19.30 11.38
N ALA A 79 13.08 19.71 12.32
CA ALA A 79 12.44 18.82 13.29
C ALA A 79 11.61 17.75 12.57
N ARG A 80 10.80 18.14 11.59
CA ARG A 80 10.02 17.22 10.77
C ARG A 80 10.87 16.23 10.00
N GLN A 81 11.98 16.69 9.42
CA GLN A 81 12.94 15.81 8.73
C GLN A 81 13.52 14.76 9.69
N LYS A 82 13.88 15.17 10.92
CA LYS A 82 14.38 14.25 11.96
C LYS A 82 13.32 13.25 12.39
N ILE A 83 12.08 13.70 12.60
CA ILE A 83 10.97 12.82 12.97
C ILE A 83 10.69 11.82 11.84
N ALA A 84 10.60 12.26 10.59
CA ALA A 84 10.37 11.37 9.46
C ALA A 84 11.47 10.31 9.31
N TYR A 85 12.73 10.69 9.52
CA TYR A 85 13.85 9.74 9.53
C TYR A 85 13.70 8.69 10.64
N ALA A 86 13.41 9.14 11.87
CA ALA A 86 13.17 8.24 13.00
C ALA A 86 11.95 7.34 12.80
N VAL A 87 10.90 7.84 12.13
CA VAL A 87 9.71 7.04 11.75
C VAL A 87 10.12 5.94 10.78
N THR A 88 10.89 6.27 9.73
CA THR A 88 11.40 5.25 8.79
C THR A 88 12.23 4.18 9.50
N GLU A 89 13.15 4.56 10.38
CA GLU A 89 13.94 3.60 11.17
C GLU A 89 13.04 2.72 12.05
N ALA A 90 12.13 3.34 12.80
CA ALA A 90 11.22 2.61 13.69
C ALA A 90 10.29 1.66 12.92
N VAL A 91 9.79 2.06 11.74
CA VAL A 91 8.98 1.17 10.88
C VAL A 91 9.82 0.02 10.36
N THR A 92 11.07 0.27 9.95
CA THR A 92 11.98 -0.77 9.46
C THR A 92 12.31 -1.80 10.56
N GLU A 93 12.61 -1.32 11.77
CA GLU A 93 12.92 -2.17 12.94
C GLU A 93 11.74 -3.03 13.41
N ASN A 94 10.51 -2.61 13.11
CA ASN A 94 9.28 -3.29 13.54
C ASN A 94 8.47 -3.78 12.34
N LEU A 95 9.12 -4.04 11.20
CA LEU A 95 8.44 -4.45 9.97
C LEU A 95 7.69 -5.78 10.16
N ASP A 96 8.31 -6.73 10.85
CA ASP A 96 7.73 -8.05 11.13
C ASP A 96 6.40 -7.94 11.89
N GLU A 97 6.30 -7.03 12.88
CA GLU A 97 5.05 -6.82 13.63
C GLU A 97 3.90 -6.29 12.74
N TYR A 98 4.22 -5.51 11.70
CA TYR A 98 3.23 -5.09 10.72
C TYR A 98 2.85 -6.22 9.76
N LEU A 99 3.83 -7.02 9.34
CA LEU A 99 3.62 -8.17 8.47
C LEU A 99 2.73 -9.21 9.15
N ASP A 100 2.97 -9.54 10.41
CA ASP A 100 2.14 -10.47 11.18
C ASP A 100 0.65 -10.04 11.18
N GLN A 101 0.39 -8.76 11.41
CA GLN A 101 -0.97 -8.20 11.39
C GLN A 101 -1.61 -8.26 10.01
N LEU A 102 -0.82 -8.10 8.94
CA LEU A 102 -1.31 -8.17 7.56
C LEU A 102 -1.54 -9.60 7.11
N GLU A 103 -0.62 -10.50 7.43
CA GLU A 103 -0.68 -11.91 7.06
C GLU A 103 -1.91 -12.59 7.66
N GLU A 104 -2.24 -12.30 8.92
CA GLU A 104 -3.45 -12.84 9.55
C GLU A 104 -4.71 -12.45 8.76
N ARG A 105 -4.83 -11.16 8.41
CA ARG A 105 -5.98 -10.64 7.63
C ARG A 105 -5.98 -11.18 6.21
N PHE A 106 -4.81 -11.24 5.58
CA PHE A 106 -4.64 -11.67 4.22
C PHE A 106 -4.95 -13.15 4.05
N ARG A 107 -4.48 -14.01 4.95
CA ARG A 107 -4.64 -15.47 4.86
C ARG A 107 -6.10 -15.88 4.76
N ASN A 108 -6.95 -15.31 5.63
CA ASN A 108 -8.38 -15.58 5.61
C ASN A 108 -9.03 -15.09 4.30
N ALA A 109 -8.66 -13.91 3.82
CA ALA A 109 -9.15 -13.38 2.55
C ALA A 109 -8.65 -14.20 1.35
N ALA A 110 -7.40 -14.65 1.35
CA ALA A 110 -6.81 -15.46 0.30
C ALA A 110 -7.49 -16.83 0.19
N GLU A 111 -7.77 -17.48 1.32
CA GLU A 111 -8.52 -18.74 1.36
C GLU A 111 -9.93 -18.56 0.80
N GLU A 112 -10.65 -17.53 1.28
CA GLU A 112 -12.03 -17.26 0.86
C GLU A 112 -12.11 -16.90 -0.62
N TYR A 113 -11.20 -16.04 -1.08
CA TYR A 113 -11.08 -15.67 -2.49
C TYR A 113 -10.79 -16.91 -3.35
N THR A 114 -9.87 -17.77 -2.91
CA THR A 114 -9.48 -18.98 -3.66
C THR A 114 -10.67 -19.92 -3.84
N LYS A 115 -11.45 -20.17 -2.78
CA LYS A 115 -12.66 -21.01 -2.87
C LYS A 115 -13.69 -20.40 -3.81
N ALA A 116 -14.02 -19.12 -3.59
CA ALA A 116 -15.01 -18.41 -4.40
C ALA A 116 -14.61 -18.31 -5.89
N ALA A 117 -13.32 -18.07 -6.18
CA ALA A 117 -12.80 -17.98 -7.53
C ALA A 117 -12.98 -19.30 -8.33
N GLN A 118 -13.00 -20.46 -7.67
CA GLN A 118 -13.26 -21.72 -8.36
C GLN A 118 -14.71 -21.84 -8.83
N GLU A 119 -15.66 -21.30 -8.07
CA GLU A 119 -17.10 -21.31 -8.36
C GLU A 119 -17.50 -20.28 -9.45
N LEU A 120 -16.67 -19.25 -9.66
CA LEU A 120 -16.95 -18.21 -10.64
C LEU A 120 -16.56 -18.61 -12.08
N PRO A 121 -17.26 -18.08 -13.11
CA PRO A 121 -16.77 -18.10 -14.48
C PRO A 121 -15.42 -17.35 -14.61
N ARG A 122 -14.59 -17.73 -15.59
CA ARG A 122 -13.32 -17.02 -15.88
C ARG A 122 -13.54 -15.60 -16.38
N GLU A 123 -14.64 -15.40 -17.10
CA GLU A 123 -15.04 -14.14 -17.72
C GLU A 123 -16.54 -13.99 -17.49
N PHE A 124 -16.96 -12.79 -17.15
CA PHE A 124 -18.37 -12.42 -16.97
C PHE A 124 -18.50 -10.90 -17.02
N ASN A 125 -19.71 -10.41 -17.19
CA ASN A 125 -20.06 -9.00 -17.12
C ASN A 125 -21.19 -8.75 -16.11
N SER A 126 -21.56 -7.48 -15.95
CA SER A 126 -22.60 -7.06 -15.01
C SER A 126 -23.99 -7.64 -15.31
N GLU A 127 -24.31 -7.91 -16.58
CA GLU A 127 -25.57 -8.56 -16.98
C GLU A 127 -25.59 -10.03 -16.54
N ASP A 128 -24.47 -10.74 -16.68
CA ASP A 128 -24.34 -12.13 -16.21
C ASP A 128 -24.62 -12.22 -14.71
N VAL A 129 -24.08 -11.28 -13.91
CA VAL A 129 -24.29 -11.25 -12.45
C VAL A 129 -25.77 -11.16 -12.07
N THR A 130 -26.58 -10.42 -12.83
CA THR A 130 -28.02 -10.30 -12.55
C THR A 130 -28.82 -11.58 -12.82
N ARG A 131 -28.23 -12.53 -13.57
CA ARG A 131 -28.85 -13.78 -13.99
C ARG A 131 -28.29 -15.00 -13.26
N TRP A 132 -27.29 -14.81 -12.41
CA TRP A 132 -26.68 -15.90 -11.67
C TRP A 132 -27.64 -16.50 -10.65
N GLU A 133 -27.60 -17.83 -10.58
CA GLU A 133 -28.21 -18.57 -9.49
C GLU A 133 -27.62 -18.14 -8.14
N PRO A 134 -28.37 -18.24 -7.02
CA PRO A 134 -27.93 -17.74 -5.72
C PRO A 134 -26.52 -18.18 -5.31
N GLY A 135 -26.15 -19.44 -5.58
CA GLY A 135 -24.82 -19.95 -5.23
C GLY A 135 -23.66 -19.24 -5.96
N VAL A 136 -23.81 -18.94 -7.25
CA VAL A 136 -22.77 -18.24 -8.03
C VAL A 136 -22.70 -16.77 -7.63
N PHE A 137 -23.85 -16.15 -7.32
CA PHE A 137 -23.90 -14.80 -6.79
C PHE A 137 -23.25 -14.70 -5.40
N ASP A 138 -23.47 -15.68 -4.52
CA ASP A 138 -22.82 -15.75 -3.21
C ASP A 138 -21.29 -15.91 -3.35
N ALA A 139 -20.83 -16.75 -4.28
CA ALA A 139 -19.41 -16.84 -4.62
C ALA A 139 -18.84 -15.49 -5.08
N TYR A 140 -19.58 -14.77 -5.92
CA TYR A 140 -19.17 -13.44 -6.37
C TYR A 140 -19.05 -12.43 -5.23
N ALA A 141 -20.03 -12.41 -4.33
CA ALA A 141 -20.00 -11.53 -3.16
C ALA A 141 -18.80 -11.82 -2.26
N ARG A 142 -18.52 -13.11 -1.98
CA ARG A 142 -17.37 -13.56 -1.19
C ARG A 142 -16.03 -13.20 -1.86
N ALA A 143 -15.91 -13.47 -3.16
CA ALA A 143 -14.72 -13.09 -3.94
C ALA A 143 -14.50 -11.57 -3.91
N LYS A 144 -15.54 -10.76 -4.13
CA LYS A 144 -15.46 -9.30 -4.11
C LYS A 144 -15.03 -8.77 -2.73
N GLN A 145 -15.60 -9.31 -1.65
CA GLN A 145 -15.24 -8.91 -0.29
C GLN A 145 -13.78 -9.25 0.01
N ALA A 146 -13.37 -10.49 -0.25
CA ALA A 146 -12.00 -10.94 -0.03
C ALA A 146 -10.99 -10.17 -0.89
N ASN A 147 -11.36 -9.86 -2.14
CA ASN A 147 -10.55 -9.03 -3.05
C ASN A 147 -10.29 -7.63 -2.48
N GLY A 148 -11.26 -7.04 -1.77
CA GLY A 148 -11.09 -5.76 -1.08
C GLY A 148 -9.98 -5.81 -0.02
N THR A 149 -9.92 -6.88 0.77
CA THR A 149 -8.83 -7.07 1.75
C THR A 149 -7.49 -7.30 1.08
N ILE A 150 -7.44 -8.15 0.04
CA ILE A 150 -6.19 -8.40 -0.72
C ILE A 150 -5.67 -7.11 -1.35
N GLU A 151 -6.54 -6.29 -1.92
CA GLU A 151 -6.17 -5.01 -2.52
C GLU A 151 -5.69 -4.00 -1.48
N ALA A 152 -6.30 -3.97 -0.29
CA ALA A 152 -5.82 -3.16 0.83
C ALA A 152 -4.41 -3.58 1.27
N THR A 153 -4.14 -4.88 1.37
CA THR A 153 -2.80 -5.42 1.66
C THR A 153 -1.80 -5.03 0.57
N LYS A 154 -2.16 -5.19 -0.71
CA LYS A 154 -1.32 -4.79 -1.86
C LYS A 154 -0.98 -3.29 -1.80
N GLN A 155 -1.97 -2.45 -1.54
CA GLN A 155 -1.79 -1.00 -1.42
C GLN A 155 -0.91 -0.63 -0.22
N TRP A 156 -1.04 -1.36 0.89
CA TRP A 156 -0.17 -1.20 2.05
C TRP A 156 1.30 -1.50 1.69
N LEU A 157 1.57 -2.61 0.99
CA LEU A 157 2.92 -2.97 0.54
C LEU A 157 3.51 -1.93 -0.43
N LEU A 158 2.70 -1.38 -1.33
CA LEU A 158 3.12 -0.28 -2.20
C LEU A 158 3.43 1.00 -1.41
N ASN A 159 2.65 1.28 -0.37
CA ASN A 159 2.87 2.42 0.52
C ASN A 159 4.10 2.23 1.42
N LEU A 160 4.41 1.00 1.83
CA LEU A 160 5.62 0.67 2.58
C LEU A 160 6.87 1.16 1.84
N GLY A 161 6.95 0.97 0.53
CA GLY A 161 8.04 1.45 -0.30
C GLY A 161 8.23 2.98 -0.35
N ARG A 162 7.24 3.75 0.12
CA ARG A 162 7.35 5.21 0.31
C ARG A 162 7.99 5.56 1.64
N VAL A 163 7.94 4.68 2.63
CA VAL A 163 8.50 4.88 3.99
C VAL A 163 9.86 4.20 4.11
N VAL A 164 9.93 2.93 3.71
CA VAL A 164 11.12 2.07 3.76
C VAL A 164 11.67 1.93 2.34
N ARG A 165 12.79 2.61 2.07
CA ARG A 165 13.34 2.71 0.70
C ARG A 165 13.76 1.38 0.09
N THR A 166 14.18 0.41 0.90
CA THR A 166 14.53 -0.94 0.43
C THR A 166 13.32 -1.68 -0.13
N GLU A 167 12.11 -1.31 0.33
CA GLU A 167 10.83 -1.88 -0.10
C GLU A 167 10.17 -1.08 -1.23
N LYS A 168 10.94 -0.29 -1.98
CA LYS A 168 10.40 0.43 -3.13
C LYS A 168 10.09 -0.53 -4.28
N PHE A 169 8.81 -0.62 -4.65
CA PHE A 169 8.36 -1.41 -5.80
C PHE A 169 8.75 -0.75 -7.14
N ASP A 170 9.15 -1.57 -8.12
CA ASP A 170 9.48 -1.12 -9.47
C ASP A 170 8.22 -1.18 -10.37
N PRO A 171 7.70 -0.03 -10.85
CA PRO A 171 6.45 0.03 -11.60
C PRO A 171 6.52 -0.60 -12.99
N ARG A 172 7.70 -1.06 -13.45
CA ARG A 172 7.81 -1.84 -14.70
C ARG A 172 7.27 -3.26 -14.55
N HIS A 173 7.12 -3.74 -13.32
CA HIS A 173 6.60 -5.06 -13.01
C HIS A 173 5.14 -4.98 -12.57
N SER A 174 4.40 -6.06 -12.80
CA SER A 174 3.02 -6.16 -12.31
C SER A 174 2.99 -6.12 -10.79
N SER A 175 2.23 -5.18 -10.21
CA SER A 175 2.06 -5.09 -8.75
C SER A 175 1.31 -6.29 -8.18
N GLU A 176 0.68 -7.12 -9.02
CA GLU A 176 0.04 -8.35 -8.58
C GLU A 176 1.03 -9.37 -7.99
N PHE A 177 2.33 -9.28 -8.29
CA PHE A 177 3.35 -10.12 -7.65
C PHE A 177 3.50 -9.88 -6.14
N LEU A 178 2.97 -8.77 -5.60
CA LEU A 178 2.92 -8.55 -4.16
C LEU A 178 1.92 -9.46 -3.43
N VAL A 179 0.97 -10.04 -4.19
CA VAL A 179 -0.12 -10.85 -3.65
C VAL A 179 -0.30 -12.21 -4.35
N LEU A 180 0.42 -12.45 -5.45
CA LEU A 180 0.47 -13.71 -6.20
C LEU A 180 1.90 -14.24 -6.25
N SER A 181 2.09 -15.51 -5.93
CA SER A 181 3.40 -16.17 -6.00
C SER A 181 3.41 -17.25 -7.08
N PRO A 182 3.79 -16.92 -8.33
CA PRO A 182 3.95 -17.94 -9.36
C PRO A 182 5.14 -18.85 -9.00
N GLU A 183 4.93 -20.16 -9.09
CA GLU A 183 6.00 -21.15 -8.89
C GLU A 183 6.71 -21.53 -10.21
N ALA A 184 6.12 -21.13 -11.34
CA ALA A 184 6.57 -21.48 -12.68
C ALA A 184 6.66 -20.26 -13.60
N LEU A 185 7.55 -20.36 -14.60
CA LEU A 185 7.83 -19.27 -15.53
C LEU A 185 6.60 -18.87 -16.36
N GLU A 186 5.72 -19.82 -16.67
CA GLU A 186 4.45 -19.59 -17.34
C GLU A 186 3.57 -18.63 -16.53
N GLY A 187 3.42 -18.88 -15.22
CA GLY A 187 2.63 -18.04 -14.33
C GLY A 187 3.23 -16.64 -14.18
N TYR A 188 4.57 -16.55 -14.09
CA TYR A 188 5.27 -15.27 -14.10
C TYR A 188 4.95 -14.46 -15.36
N VAL A 189 5.10 -15.06 -16.54
CA VAL A 189 4.82 -14.38 -17.82
C VAL A 189 3.37 -13.97 -17.90
N SER A 190 2.43 -14.87 -17.56
CA SER A 190 1.00 -14.58 -17.57
C SER A 190 0.62 -13.38 -16.72
N ILE A 191 1.15 -13.28 -15.49
CA ILE A 191 0.91 -12.14 -14.59
C ILE A 191 1.59 -10.86 -15.10
N GLN A 192 2.84 -10.95 -15.56
CA GLN A 192 3.61 -9.78 -16.03
C GLN A 192 3.01 -9.16 -17.30
N THR A 193 2.44 -9.97 -18.19
CA THR A 193 1.81 -9.50 -19.43
C THR A 193 0.29 -9.32 -19.31
N ALA A 194 -0.27 -9.54 -18.12
CA ALA A 194 -1.69 -9.49 -17.90
C ALA A 194 -2.26 -8.11 -18.23
N ASN A 195 -3.38 -8.08 -18.95
CA ASN A 195 -4.13 -6.85 -19.13
C ASN A 195 -5.31 -6.81 -18.14
N GLY A 196 -5.06 -6.24 -16.96
CA GLY A 196 -6.10 -6.04 -15.95
C GLY A 196 -7.17 -5.00 -16.32
N SER A 197 -7.06 -4.33 -17.46
CA SER A 197 -8.06 -3.35 -17.90
C SER A 197 -9.31 -4.06 -18.40
N THR A 198 -10.37 -4.05 -17.60
CA THR A 198 -11.73 -4.35 -18.04
C THR A 198 -12.61 -3.12 -17.83
N THR A 199 -13.51 -2.83 -18.77
CA THR A 199 -14.51 -1.77 -18.64
C THR A 199 -15.68 -2.19 -17.75
N ASP A 200 -15.91 -3.51 -17.60
CA ASP A 200 -17.02 -4.04 -16.81
C ASP A 200 -16.74 -3.94 -15.30
N PRO A 201 -17.62 -3.28 -14.53
CA PRO A 201 -17.41 -3.09 -13.10
C PRO A 201 -17.53 -4.38 -12.29
N ALA A 202 -18.33 -5.36 -12.74
CA ALA A 202 -18.53 -6.60 -12.00
C ALA A 202 -17.25 -7.44 -12.00
N LEU A 203 -16.65 -7.65 -13.17
CA LEU A 203 -15.37 -8.36 -13.29
C LEU A 203 -14.21 -7.58 -12.64
N ARG A 204 -14.21 -6.24 -12.76
CA ARG A 204 -13.20 -5.40 -12.09
C ARG A 204 -13.24 -5.56 -10.57
N ALA A 205 -14.42 -5.70 -9.99
CA ALA A 205 -14.60 -5.79 -8.53
C ALA A 205 -13.93 -7.02 -7.91
N VAL A 206 -13.65 -8.07 -8.70
CA VAL A 206 -12.92 -9.26 -8.25
C VAL A 206 -11.47 -9.29 -8.75
N ASN A 207 -11.01 -8.29 -9.50
CA ASN A 207 -9.70 -8.29 -10.17
C ASN A 207 -9.54 -9.45 -11.20
N PRO A 208 -9.66 -9.18 -12.52
CA PRO A 208 -9.64 -10.23 -13.54
C PRO A 208 -8.31 -11.02 -13.58
N VAL A 209 -7.18 -10.35 -13.34
CA VAL A 209 -5.86 -11.00 -13.34
C VAL A 209 -5.78 -12.01 -12.22
N ARG A 210 -6.19 -11.61 -11.02
CA ARG A 210 -6.19 -12.45 -9.82
C ARG A 210 -7.15 -13.64 -9.95
N LEU A 211 -8.35 -13.41 -10.49
CA LEU A 211 -9.32 -14.48 -10.76
C LEU A 211 -8.74 -15.55 -11.67
N LYS A 212 -8.11 -15.15 -12.78
CA LYS A 212 -7.51 -16.09 -13.74
C LYS A 212 -6.30 -16.81 -13.17
N ALA A 213 -5.42 -16.09 -12.48
CA ALA A 213 -4.23 -16.66 -11.84
C ALA A 213 -4.61 -17.74 -10.82
N VAL A 214 -5.55 -17.45 -9.92
CA VAL A 214 -6.04 -18.40 -8.91
C VAL A 214 -6.72 -19.61 -9.54
N LYS A 215 -7.51 -19.40 -10.61
CA LYS A 215 -8.11 -20.51 -11.38
C LYS A 215 -7.08 -21.38 -12.10
N ASP A 216 -5.91 -20.84 -12.42
CA ASP A 216 -4.79 -21.58 -12.97
C ASP A 216 -3.88 -22.19 -11.88
N GLY A 217 -4.27 -22.08 -10.61
CA GLY A 217 -3.57 -22.70 -9.48
C GLY A 217 -2.44 -21.85 -8.91
N ILE A 218 -2.31 -20.58 -9.29
CA ILE A 218 -1.31 -19.69 -8.71
C ILE A 218 -1.76 -19.29 -7.30
N PRO A 219 -0.95 -19.58 -6.26
CA PRO A 219 -1.31 -19.26 -4.88
C PRO A 219 -1.28 -17.75 -4.61
N LEU A 220 -2.16 -17.33 -3.71
CA LEU A 220 -2.14 -15.99 -3.11
C LEU A 220 -1.22 -16.02 -1.88
N SER A 221 -0.26 -15.10 -1.84
CA SER A 221 0.66 -14.93 -0.71
C SER A 221 1.06 -13.47 -0.57
N VAL A 222 1.33 -13.02 0.64
CA VAL A 222 1.94 -11.70 0.87
C VAL A 222 3.43 -11.79 0.55
N SER A 223 3.94 -10.85 -0.22
CA SER A 223 5.39 -10.75 -0.46
C SER A 223 5.84 -9.29 -0.41
N LEU A 224 6.93 -9.05 0.30
CA LEU A 224 7.57 -7.75 0.34
C LEU A 224 8.07 -7.35 -1.05
N PRO A 225 8.07 -6.04 -1.39
CA PRO A 225 8.64 -5.57 -2.64
C PRO A 225 10.09 -6.02 -2.89
N SER A 226 10.91 -6.12 -1.84
CA SER A 226 12.28 -6.65 -1.93
C SER A 226 12.31 -8.13 -2.32
N GLU A 227 11.46 -8.97 -1.72
CA GLU A 227 11.33 -10.39 -2.06
C GLU A 227 10.83 -10.59 -3.49
N VAL A 228 9.82 -9.83 -3.90
CA VAL A 228 9.30 -9.84 -5.27
C VAL A 228 10.40 -9.49 -6.26
N LYS A 229 11.22 -8.49 -5.96
CA LYS A 229 12.36 -8.11 -6.81
C LYS A 229 13.36 -9.24 -6.96
N GLU A 230 13.61 -10.03 -5.92
CA GLU A 230 14.48 -11.20 -5.99
C GLU A 230 13.88 -12.31 -6.85
N SER A 231 12.61 -12.63 -6.64
CA SER A 231 11.87 -13.62 -7.43
C SER A 231 11.84 -13.25 -8.93
N ILE A 232 11.53 -11.99 -9.25
CA ILE A 232 11.51 -11.48 -10.63
C ILE A 232 12.88 -11.63 -11.29
N LYS A 233 13.98 -11.34 -10.58
CA LYS A 233 15.33 -11.52 -11.13
C LYS A 233 15.59 -12.98 -11.51
N GLN A 234 15.13 -13.93 -10.69
CA GLN A 234 15.27 -15.35 -10.99
C GLN A 234 14.48 -15.73 -12.24
N PHE A 235 13.21 -15.32 -12.33
CA PHE A 235 12.38 -15.59 -13.51
C PHE A 235 12.89 -14.93 -14.78
N GLU A 236 13.34 -13.68 -14.71
CA GLU A 236 13.94 -12.99 -15.87
C GLU A 236 15.24 -13.66 -16.32
N SER A 237 16.07 -14.16 -15.39
CA SER A 237 17.25 -14.94 -15.75
C SER A 237 16.88 -16.25 -16.46
N GLN A 238 15.85 -16.96 -15.98
CA GLN A 238 15.35 -18.17 -16.65
C GLN A 238 14.82 -17.84 -18.05
N ARG A 239 14.03 -16.77 -18.17
CA ARG A 239 13.44 -16.30 -19.42
C ARG A 239 14.50 -15.93 -20.46
N GLN A 240 15.58 -15.28 -20.04
CA GLN A 240 16.69 -14.88 -20.91
C GLN A 240 17.57 -16.06 -21.34
N ALA A 241 17.59 -17.14 -20.57
CA ALA A 241 18.31 -18.36 -20.90
C ALA A 241 17.58 -19.24 -21.93
N LEU A 242 16.29 -18.98 -22.21
CA LEU A 242 15.53 -19.73 -23.19
C LEU A 242 16.04 -19.50 -24.61
N SER A 243 16.10 -20.58 -25.38
CA SER A 243 16.24 -20.51 -26.83
C SER A 243 15.02 -19.83 -27.47
N GLN A 244 15.14 -19.43 -28.73
CA GLN A 244 14.04 -18.82 -29.48
C GLN A 244 12.81 -19.73 -29.55
N GLN A 245 13.02 -21.04 -29.76
CA GLN A 245 11.94 -22.02 -29.83
C GLN A 245 11.23 -22.17 -28.48
N GLU A 246 11.98 -22.32 -27.39
CA GLU A 246 11.41 -22.40 -26.04
C GLU A 246 10.66 -21.11 -25.65
N SER A 247 11.13 -19.95 -26.10
CA SER A 247 10.43 -18.67 -25.91
C SER A 247 9.07 -18.63 -26.62
N ILE A 248 8.98 -19.20 -27.83
CA ILE A 248 7.71 -19.32 -28.57
C ILE A 248 6.78 -20.30 -27.85
N GLU A 249 7.28 -21.46 -27.44
CA GLU A 249 6.51 -22.46 -26.70
C GLU A 249 6.01 -21.92 -25.36
N LEU A 250 6.83 -21.16 -24.64
CA LEU A 250 6.44 -20.48 -23.41
C LEU A 250 5.27 -19.51 -23.65
N ARG A 251 5.31 -18.68 -24.70
CA ARG A 251 4.20 -17.77 -25.01
C ARG A 251 2.90 -18.51 -25.35
N ASN A 252 2.99 -19.67 -25.98
CA ASN A 252 1.83 -20.49 -26.29
C ASN A 252 1.23 -21.16 -25.03
N ARG A 253 2.08 -21.49 -24.05
CA ARG A 253 1.67 -22.09 -22.77
C ARG A 253 1.18 -21.07 -21.75
N ALA A 254 1.82 -19.90 -21.69
CA ALA A 254 1.45 -18.79 -20.83
C ALA A 254 0.16 -18.16 -21.33
N LYS A 255 -0.96 -18.44 -20.66
CA LYS A 255 -2.26 -17.84 -20.99
C LYS A 255 -2.23 -16.35 -20.66
N ALA A 256 -2.69 -15.49 -21.56
CA ALA A 256 -2.84 -14.08 -21.24
C ALA A 256 -3.96 -13.91 -20.19
N TYR A 257 -3.61 -13.29 -19.06
CA TYR A 257 -4.57 -12.90 -18.03
C TYR A 257 -5.18 -11.54 -18.33
#